data_AF-A0A0S8A2J6-F1
#
_entry.id   AF-A0A0S8A2J6-F1
#
_cell.length_a   1.000
_cell.length_b   1.000
_cell.length_c   1.000
_cell.angle_alpha   90.00
_cell.angle_beta   90.00
_cell.angle_gamma   90.00
#
_symmetry.space_group_name_H-M   'P 1'
#
loop_
_entity.id
_entity.type
_entity.pdbx_description
1 polymer ?
#
loop_
_entity_poly.entity_id
_entity_poly.type
_entity_poly.pdbx_seq_one_letter_code
_entity_poly.pdbx_strand_id
1 'polypeptide(L)'
;MNLRNLWLLMVFVITLSGCVSMEGKFKGTAQANVGAFADQTIAMLSNSDLGVAQDNAIYVRHFIKPEWEEVKHYEMLTNEAELMLRGIVKYSIRLVTIAETNKTEETRIEAYTKYLEEVQQNAEGKLQLGPGYYDELVVKVGTEEKFLSALQQAQPIVNALGRYAQLLMDDINDATKKLAKKIDAQIDTEFAEVIAYQKALEKEKYAILKALGKLYRTYEGESAAFEEVLQSNVIRNKKLLPKGQPNEEDLHNIADHLVKRLDVIAKIWHEIEPDWNNYRETHRELDRLHAKVDQDANRMRAMVIVWLRAHQKMAAGVQNPAEWFDVESAPSQLFQMGVKAIF
;
A
#
# COMPACT_ATOMS: atom_id res chain seq x y z
N MET A 1 -84.22 -34.76 9.96
CA MET A 1 -83.38 -35.41 8.94
C MET A 1 -83.77 -34.83 7.60
N ASN A 2 -82.95 -34.12 6.82
CA ASN A 2 -81.51 -34.15 6.55
C ASN A 2 -81.01 -32.70 6.40
N LEU A 3 -79.91 -32.19 6.97
CA LEU A 3 -78.50 -32.62 6.88
C LEU A 3 -77.99 -32.83 5.44
N ARG A 4 -78.30 -31.88 4.54
CA ARG A 4 -77.53 -31.54 3.32
C ARG A 4 -78.23 -30.33 2.68
N ASN A 5 -77.72 -29.13 2.97
CA ASN A 5 -77.91 -27.84 2.25
C ASN A 5 -77.59 -26.63 3.14
N LEU A 6 -77.11 -26.86 4.38
CA LEU A 6 -76.45 -25.86 5.23
C LEU A 6 -75.10 -25.35 4.69
N TRP A 7 -74.68 -25.77 3.48
CA TRP A 7 -73.42 -25.42 2.83
C TRP A 7 -73.57 -24.37 1.70
N LEU A 8 -74.77 -23.86 1.45
CA LEU A 8 -75.04 -22.85 0.40
C LEU A 8 -75.28 -21.43 0.93
N LEU A 9 -75.11 -21.20 2.23
CA LEU A 9 -75.32 -19.90 2.89
C LEU A 9 -74.02 -19.20 3.36
N MET A 10 -72.85 -19.71 2.96
CA MET A 10 -71.54 -19.18 3.40
C MET A 10 -70.62 -18.74 2.23
N VAL A 11 -71.18 -18.43 1.06
CA VAL A 11 -70.43 -17.87 -0.09
C VAL A 11 -71.07 -16.58 -0.66
N PHE A 12 -72.06 -15.99 0.01
CA PHE A 12 -72.76 -14.80 -0.49
C PHE A 12 -72.88 -13.67 0.54
N VAL A 13 -71.75 -13.27 1.15
CA VAL A 13 -71.62 -12.01 1.94
C VAL A 13 -70.31 -11.27 1.62
N ILE A 14 -69.73 -11.46 0.43
CA ILE A 14 -68.62 -10.62 -0.04
C ILE A 14 -68.96 -10.14 -1.45
N THR A 15 -69.98 -9.31 -1.56
CA THR A 15 -70.07 -8.29 -2.62
C THR A 15 -71.13 -7.30 -2.19
N LEU A 16 -70.67 -6.10 -1.82
CA LEU A 16 -71.34 -4.79 -1.84
C LEU A 16 -70.94 -3.99 -0.60
N SER A 17 -69.89 -3.19 -0.74
CA SER A 17 -69.84 -1.75 -0.37
C SER A 17 -68.42 -1.32 -0.03
N GLY A 18 -67.88 -0.37 -0.80
CA GLY A 18 -66.80 0.49 -0.33
C GLY A 18 -65.56 0.54 -1.22
N CYS A 19 -65.55 1.49 -2.16
CA CYS A 19 -64.33 2.06 -2.71
C CYS A 19 -63.48 2.63 -1.57
N VAL A 20 -62.26 2.12 -1.37
CA VAL A 20 -61.16 2.89 -0.80
C VAL A 20 -59.91 2.54 -1.60
N SER A 21 -59.41 3.55 -2.30
CA SER A 21 -58.09 3.63 -2.89
C SER A 21 -57.02 2.98 -2.01
N MET A 22 -56.31 1.96 -2.51
CA MET A 22 -54.99 1.60 -1.98
C MET A 22 -53.88 2.49 -2.58
N GLU A 23 -54.15 3.80 -2.72
CA GLU A 23 -53.11 4.83 -2.94
C GLU A 23 -52.46 5.30 -1.62
N GLY A 24 -52.83 4.70 -0.49
CA GLY A 24 -52.25 5.02 0.80
C GLY A 24 -52.12 3.79 1.68
N LYS A 25 -51.03 3.03 1.53
CA LYS A 25 -50.46 2.20 2.62
C LYS A 25 -49.12 1.50 2.35
N PHE A 26 -48.39 1.87 1.31
CA PHE A 26 -46.92 1.78 1.34
C PHE A 26 -46.35 3.19 1.39
N LYS A 27 -46.52 3.86 2.53
CA LYS A 27 -45.48 4.82 2.93
C LYS A 27 -44.27 3.93 3.17
N GLY A 28 -43.39 3.81 2.16
CA GLY A 28 -42.06 3.32 2.39
C GLY A 28 -41.50 4.20 3.49
N THR A 29 -41.49 3.71 4.72
CA THR A 29 -40.65 4.29 5.75
C THR A 29 -39.27 4.23 5.14
N ALA A 30 -38.73 5.39 4.80
CA ALA A 30 -37.38 5.59 4.31
C ALA A 30 -36.42 5.11 5.41
N GLN A 31 -36.32 3.79 5.56
CA GLN A 31 -35.42 3.16 6.48
C GLN A 31 -34.13 3.05 5.67
N ALA A 32 -33.19 3.94 5.95
CA ALA A 32 -31.83 3.77 5.45
C ALA A 32 -31.43 2.33 5.76
N ASN A 33 -31.04 1.57 4.74
CA ASN A 33 -30.62 0.18 4.91
C ASN A 33 -29.21 0.18 5.50
N VAL A 34 -29.08 0.63 6.76
CA VAL A 34 -27.81 0.77 7.48
C VAL A 34 -27.10 -0.59 7.54
N GLY A 35 -27.84 -1.71 7.54
CA GLY A 35 -27.29 -3.06 7.47
C GLY A 35 -26.31 -3.25 6.31
N ALA A 36 -26.70 -2.80 5.10
CA ALA A 36 -25.85 -2.88 3.92
C ALA A 36 -24.52 -2.09 4.04
N PHE A 37 -24.50 -1.02 4.85
CA PHE A 37 -23.28 -0.24 5.09
C PHE A 37 -22.23 -1.03 5.87
N ALA A 38 -22.63 -1.77 6.91
CA ALA A 38 -21.68 -2.61 7.66
C ALA A 38 -21.19 -3.79 6.83
N ASP A 39 -22.08 -4.49 6.13
CA ASP A 39 -21.71 -5.64 5.30
C ASP A 39 -20.70 -5.26 4.22
N GLN A 40 -20.93 -4.14 3.51
CA GLN A 40 -20.02 -3.65 2.48
C GLN A 40 -18.71 -3.13 3.07
N THR A 41 -18.74 -2.51 4.26
CA THR A 41 -17.52 -2.11 4.98
C THR A 41 -16.68 -3.34 5.35
N ILE A 42 -17.31 -4.39 5.89
CA ILE A 42 -16.63 -5.65 6.24
C ILE A 42 -16.04 -6.28 4.99
N ALA A 43 -16.80 -6.40 3.90
CA ALA A 43 -16.31 -7.00 2.66
C ALA A 43 -15.15 -6.22 2.02
N MET A 44 -15.17 -4.89 2.12
CA MET A 44 -14.08 -4.04 1.62
C MET A 44 -12.81 -4.24 2.46
N LEU A 45 -12.94 -4.23 3.78
CA LEU A 45 -11.81 -4.29 4.72
C LEU A 45 -11.32 -5.70 5.06
N SER A 46 -12.11 -6.74 4.80
CA SER A 46 -11.64 -8.13 4.96
C SER A 46 -10.54 -8.51 3.98
N ASN A 47 -10.38 -7.73 2.90
CA ASN A 47 -9.38 -7.95 1.86
C ASN A 47 -8.12 -7.09 2.01
N SER A 48 -8.01 -6.28 3.07
CA SER A 48 -6.82 -5.48 3.37
C SER A 48 -5.87 -6.26 4.27
N ASP A 49 -5.11 -7.17 3.67
CA ASP A 49 -3.97 -7.76 4.36
C ASP A 49 -2.82 -6.74 4.37
N LEU A 50 -2.55 -6.16 5.54
CA LEU A 50 -1.50 -5.16 5.74
C LEU A 50 -0.17 -5.78 6.14
N GLY A 51 -0.16 -7.10 6.33
CA GLY A 51 1.05 -7.82 6.62
C GLY A 51 2.00 -7.74 5.42
N VAL A 52 3.13 -7.08 5.61
CA VAL A 52 4.36 -7.59 5.01
C VAL A 52 4.64 -8.89 5.76
N ALA A 53 3.95 -9.96 5.37
CA ALA A 53 4.25 -11.26 5.93
C ALA A 53 5.74 -11.49 5.64
N GLN A 54 6.54 -11.60 6.70
CA GLN A 54 7.95 -11.98 6.61
C GLN A 54 8.11 -13.28 5.79
N ASP A 55 7.03 -14.05 5.68
CA ASP A 55 6.85 -15.21 4.81
C ASP A 55 7.13 -14.96 3.32
N ASN A 56 7.00 -13.70 2.86
CA ASN A 56 7.30 -13.30 1.47
C ASN A 56 8.75 -12.82 1.25
N ALA A 57 9.53 -12.66 2.32
CA ALA A 57 10.94 -12.30 2.24
C ALA A 57 11.81 -13.56 2.39
N ILE A 58 12.53 -13.92 1.33
CA ILE A 58 13.45 -15.07 1.29
C ILE A 58 14.88 -14.60 1.50
N TYR A 59 15.34 -13.60 0.74
CA TYR A 59 16.71 -13.09 0.73
C TYR A 59 16.93 -11.96 1.74
N VAL A 60 15.92 -11.10 1.93
CA VAL A 60 16.00 -9.91 2.78
C VAL A 60 15.79 -10.24 4.26
N ARG A 61 15.16 -11.39 4.56
CA ARG A 61 14.70 -11.75 5.91
C ARG A 61 15.80 -11.65 6.97
N HIS A 62 17.01 -12.16 6.69
CA HIS A 62 18.09 -12.15 7.69
C HIS A 62 18.69 -10.77 7.93
N PHE A 63 18.46 -9.81 7.01
CA PHE A 63 18.87 -8.42 7.18
C PHE A 63 17.90 -7.63 8.06
N ILE A 64 16.65 -8.08 8.24
CA ILE A 64 15.68 -7.43 9.12
C ILE A 64 15.96 -7.82 10.56
N LYS A 65 16.33 -6.84 11.39
CA LYS A 65 16.64 -7.06 12.81
C LYS A 65 15.52 -6.50 13.71
N PRO A 66 14.79 -7.34 14.46
CA PRO A 66 13.68 -6.89 15.31
C PRO A 66 14.05 -5.84 16.35
N GLU A 67 15.32 -5.82 16.78
CA GLU A 67 15.82 -4.86 17.76
C GLU A 67 16.00 -3.44 17.21
N TRP A 68 16.01 -3.26 15.88
CA TRP A 68 16.17 -1.95 15.26
C TRP A 68 14.97 -1.05 15.52
N GLU A 69 15.25 0.21 15.84
CA GLU A 69 14.21 1.23 16.05
C GLU A 69 13.38 1.47 14.79
N GLU A 70 13.96 1.34 13.60
CA GLU A 70 13.24 1.45 12.34
C GLU A 70 12.22 0.31 12.15
N VAL A 71 12.54 -0.90 12.60
CA VAL A 71 11.61 -2.05 12.56
C VAL A 71 10.48 -1.85 13.56
N LYS A 72 10.81 -1.53 14.82
CA LYS A 72 9.80 -1.29 15.86
C LYS A 72 8.86 -0.14 15.50
N HIS A 73 9.39 0.94 14.92
CA HIS A 73 8.59 2.09 14.51
C HIS A 73 7.65 1.71 13.36
N TYR A 74 8.13 0.99 12.36
CA TYR A 74 7.29 0.46 11.28
C TYR A 74 6.18 -0.45 11.84
N GLU A 75 6.51 -1.43 12.68
CA GLU A 75 5.55 -2.35 13.30
C GLU A 75 4.50 -1.62 14.15
N MET A 76 4.91 -0.59 14.90
CA MET A 76 3.99 0.25 15.67
C MET A 76 2.96 0.92 14.76
N LEU A 77 3.39 1.52 13.65
CA LEU A 77 2.52 2.21 12.71
C LEU A 77 1.58 1.24 11.97
N THR A 78 2.08 0.07 11.56
CA THR A 78 1.22 -0.95 10.91
C THR A 78 0.18 -1.51 11.87
N ASN A 79 0.55 -1.76 13.13
CA ASN A 79 -0.39 -2.16 14.18
C ASN A 79 -1.45 -1.08 14.42
N GLU A 80 -1.05 0.20 14.39
CA GLU A 80 -1.96 1.32 14.52
C GLU A 80 -2.95 1.40 13.34
N ALA A 81 -2.49 1.13 12.11
CA ALA A 81 -3.34 1.06 10.93
C ALA A 81 -4.36 -0.08 11.02
N GLU A 82 -3.92 -1.26 11.47
CA GLU A 82 -4.84 -2.38 11.72
C GLU A 82 -5.91 -2.04 12.77
N LEU A 83 -5.51 -1.42 13.88
CA LEU A 83 -6.44 -1.02 14.93
C LEU A 83 -7.45 0.01 14.41
N MET A 84 -7.02 0.94 13.58
CA MET A 84 -7.90 1.90 12.91
C MET A 84 -8.91 1.21 12.00
N LEU A 85 -8.49 0.26 11.14
CA LEU A 85 -9.40 -0.49 10.27
C LEU A 85 -10.41 -1.31 11.07
N ARG A 86 -9.96 -1.98 12.14
CA ARG A 86 -10.87 -2.66 13.08
C ARG A 86 -11.84 -1.69 13.73
N GLY A 87 -11.40 -0.47 14.04
CA GLY A 87 -12.24 0.62 14.52
C GLY A 87 -13.34 1.01 13.54
N ILE A 88 -13.02 1.16 12.26
CA ILE A 88 -13.97 1.44 11.17
C ILE A 88 -15.04 0.32 11.07
N VAL A 89 -14.63 -0.94 11.11
CA VAL A 89 -15.55 -2.08 11.09
C VAL A 89 -16.47 -2.05 12.31
N LYS A 90 -15.91 -1.88 13.51
CA LYS A 90 -16.68 -1.81 14.76
C LYS A 90 -17.69 -0.66 14.74
N TYR A 91 -17.28 0.51 14.28
CA TYR A 91 -18.15 1.67 14.11
C TYR A 91 -19.34 1.34 13.19
N SER A 92 -19.04 0.75 12.03
CA SER A 92 -20.07 0.44 11.03
C SER A 92 -21.09 -0.59 11.54
N ILE A 93 -20.64 -1.64 12.24
CA ILE A 93 -21.51 -2.62 12.91
C ILE A 93 -22.34 -1.95 14.02
N ARG A 94 -21.74 -1.02 14.78
CA ARG A 94 -22.42 -0.33 15.87
C ARG A 94 -23.56 0.54 15.36
N LEU A 95 -23.39 1.22 14.22
CA LEU A 95 -24.46 1.98 13.58
C LEU A 95 -25.67 1.10 13.23
N VAL A 96 -25.42 -0.08 12.65
CA VAL A 96 -26.48 -1.06 12.35
C VAL A 96 -27.19 -1.49 13.62
N THR A 97 -26.41 -1.87 14.63
CA THR A 97 -26.95 -2.31 15.92
C THR A 97 -27.85 -1.24 16.51
N ILE A 98 -27.43 0.03 16.50
CA ILE A 98 -28.23 1.15 17.00
C ILE A 98 -29.53 1.30 16.19
N ALA A 99 -29.45 1.28 14.86
CA ALA A 99 -30.59 1.46 13.97
C ALA A 99 -31.65 0.34 14.10
N GLU A 100 -31.22 -0.90 14.32
CA GLU A 100 -32.08 -2.08 14.39
C GLU A 100 -32.66 -2.33 15.79
N THR A 101 -31.87 -2.08 16.85
CA THR A 101 -32.29 -2.40 18.22
C THR A 101 -33.17 -1.31 18.85
N ASN A 102 -32.99 -0.05 18.45
CA ASN A 102 -33.73 1.08 18.99
C ASN A 102 -34.91 1.45 18.08
N LYS A 103 -36.12 1.45 18.65
CA LYS A 103 -37.38 1.54 17.89
C LYS A 103 -37.78 2.97 17.51
N THR A 104 -37.27 3.97 18.23
CA THR A 104 -37.62 5.38 18.02
C THR A 104 -36.38 6.17 17.62
N GLU A 105 -36.57 7.30 16.94
CA GLU A 105 -35.47 8.20 16.59
C GLU A 105 -34.73 8.70 17.84
N GLU A 106 -35.46 9.11 18.88
CA GLU A 106 -34.91 9.55 20.16
C GLU A 106 -33.97 8.50 20.79
N THR A 107 -34.42 7.24 20.88
CA THR A 107 -33.60 6.17 21.46
C THR A 107 -32.39 5.80 20.60
N ARG A 108 -32.47 5.97 19.27
CA ARG A 108 -31.30 5.81 18.37
C ARG A 108 -30.28 6.91 18.59
N ILE A 109 -30.71 8.16 18.71
CA ILE A 109 -29.85 9.33 18.90
C ILE A 109 -29.18 9.28 20.26
N GLU A 110 -29.92 8.93 21.32
CA GLU A 110 -29.34 8.72 22.67
C GLU A 110 -28.26 7.63 22.65
N ALA A 111 -28.57 6.46 22.06
CA ALA A 111 -27.61 5.36 21.95
C ALA A 111 -26.37 5.72 21.12
N TYR A 112 -26.54 6.56 20.08
CA TYR A 112 -25.44 7.03 19.25
C TYR A 112 -24.57 8.07 19.95
N THR A 113 -25.18 9.03 20.64
CA THR A 113 -24.49 10.04 21.46
C THR A 113 -23.62 9.35 22.50
N LYS A 114 -24.21 8.41 23.26
CA LYS A 114 -23.47 7.61 24.25
C LYS A 114 -22.30 6.85 23.63
N TYR A 115 -22.50 6.27 22.45
CA TYR A 115 -21.42 5.58 21.75
C TYR A 115 -20.28 6.53 21.35
N LEU A 116 -20.60 7.76 20.90
CA LEU A 116 -19.59 8.76 20.58
C LEU A 116 -18.80 9.20 21.82
N GLU A 117 -19.45 9.33 22.98
CA GLU A 117 -18.79 9.59 24.28
C GLU A 117 -17.85 8.44 24.67
N GLU A 118 -18.29 7.18 24.50
CA GLU A 118 -17.47 6.00 24.81
C GLU A 118 -16.19 5.92 23.97
N VAL A 119 -16.24 6.34 22.70
CA VAL A 119 -15.05 6.31 21.81
C VAL A 119 -14.20 7.58 21.86
N GLN A 120 -14.68 8.64 22.50
CA GLN A 120 -14.01 9.93 22.61
C GLN A 120 -12.60 9.83 23.19
N GLN A 121 -12.44 9.07 24.28
CA GLN A 121 -11.14 8.90 24.95
C GLN A 121 -10.05 8.35 24.01
N ASN A 122 -10.44 7.54 23.02
CA ASN A 122 -9.52 7.00 22.01
C ASN A 122 -9.31 7.96 20.83
N ALA A 123 -10.20 8.93 20.64
CA ALA A 123 -10.25 9.82 19.48
C ALA A 123 -9.50 11.15 19.71
N GLU A 124 -9.59 11.76 20.89
CA GLU A 124 -9.08 13.12 21.15
C GLU A 124 -7.55 13.25 21.01
N GLY A 125 -6.80 12.18 21.27
CA GLY A 125 -5.34 12.18 21.06
C GLY A 125 -4.91 11.94 19.62
N LYS A 126 -5.77 11.38 18.76
CA LYS A 126 -5.41 10.88 17.42
C LYS A 126 -5.98 11.71 16.29
N LEU A 127 -7.20 12.21 16.45
CA LEU A 127 -7.95 12.87 15.36
C LEU A 127 -7.56 14.34 15.14
N GLN A 128 -6.62 14.87 15.94
CA GLN A 128 -6.16 16.27 15.88
C GLN A 128 -7.31 17.28 15.81
N LEU A 129 -8.40 16.99 16.52
CA LEU A 129 -9.52 17.92 16.64
C LEU A 129 -9.13 19.04 17.61
N GLY A 130 -9.66 20.24 17.37
CA GLY A 130 -9.45 21.36 18.28
C GLY A 130 -9.93 21.02 19.71
N PRO A 131 -9.31 21.57 20.76
CA PRO A 131 -9.74 21.33 22.14
C PRO A 131 -11.23 21.62 22.32
N GLY A 132 -11.99 20.70 22.92
CA GLY A 132 -13.43 20.81 23.15
C GLY A 132 -14.33 20.67 21.92
N TYR A 133 -13.77 20.59 20.71
CA TYR A 133 -14.58 20.49 19.49
C TYR A 133 -15.29 19.14 19.37
N TYR A 134 -14.70 18.06 19.89
CA TYR A 134 -15.36 16.76 19.93
C TYR A 134 -16.63 16.81 20.80
N ASP A 135 -16.52 17.36 22.01
CA ASP A 135 -17.66 17.55 22.93
C ASP A 135 -18.78 18.36 22.27
N GLU A 136 -18.44 19.46 21.60
CA GLU A 136 -19.42 20.28 20.89
C GLU A 136 -20.19 19.50 19.82
N LEU A 137 -19.51 18.61 19.10
CA LEU A 137 -20.14 17.76 18.09
C LEU A 137 -21.06 16.73 18.73
N VAL A 138 -20.63 16.09 19.83
CA VAL A 138 -21.46 15.12 20.57
C VAL A 138 -22.75 15.79 21.08
N VAL A 139 -22.65 17.00 21.64
CA VAL A 139 -23.81 17.77 22.07
C VAL A 139 -24.76 18.05 20.89
N LYS A 140 -24.22 18.49 19.74
CA LYS A 140 -25.03 18.74 18.54
C LYS A 140 -25.74 17.48 18.05
N VAL A 141 -25.04 16.35 18.02
CA VAL A 141 -25.59 15.03 17.66
C VAL A 141 -26.79 14.69 18.55
N GLY A 142 -26.68 14.90 19.87
CA GLY A 142 -27.73 14.61 20.84
C GLY A 142 -28.96 15.51 20.74
N THR A 143 -28.87 16.66 20.06
CA THR A 143 -29.98 17.61 19.89
C THR A 143 -30.79 17.41 18.61
N GLU A 144 -30.39 16.49 17.74
CA GLU A 144 -31.09 16.24 16.48
C GLU A 144 -32.41 15.49 16.69
N GLU A 145 -33.38 15.71 15.80
CA GLU A 145 -34.69 15.02 15.84
C GLU A 145 -34.70 13.71 15.04
N LYS A 146 -33.72 13.55 14.13
CA LYS A 146 -33.62 12.42 13.22
C LYS A 146 -32.22 11.81 13.29
N PHE A 147 -32.17 10.49 13.34
CA PHE A 147 -30.94 9.72 13.41
C PHE A 147 -30.01 9.99 12.23
N LEU A 148 -30.55 10.12 11.01
CA LEU A 148 -29.74 10.50 9.84
C LEU A 148 -29.12 11.90 9.98
N SER A 149 -29.85 12.87 10.55
CA SER A 149 -29.31 14.20 10.84
C SER A 149 -28.22 14.13 11.91
N ALA A 150 -28.41 13.29 12.94
CA ALA A 150 -27.39 13.02 13.95
C ALA A 150 -26.10 12.44 13.33
N LEU A 151 -26.20 11.51 12.38
CA LEU A 151 -25.05 10.99 11.62
C LEU A 151 -24.37 12.08 10.78
N GLN A 152 -25.13 13.00 10.18
CA GLN A 152 -24.56 14.14 9.45
C GLN A 152 -23.79 15.08 10.37
N GLN A 153 -24.30 15.37 11.57
CA GLN A 153 -23.60 16.21 12.55
C GLN A 153 -22.30 15.57 13.06
N ALA A 154 -22.24 14.23 13.11
CA ALA A 154 -21.02 13.51 13.47
C ALA A 154 -20.00 13.42 12.32
N GLN A 155 -20.34 13.82 11.09
CA GLN A 155 -19.46 13.75 9.92
C GLN A 155 -18.07 14.41 10.13
N PRO A 156 -17.90 15.52 10.86
CA PRO A 156 -16.58 16.08 11.12
C PRO A 156 -15.65 15.13 11.89
N ILE A 157 -16.17 14.29 12.80
CA ILE A 157 -15.41 13.25 13.51
C ILE A 157 -14.92 12.20 12.51
N VAL A 158 -15.84 11.72 11.66
CA VAL A 158 -15.54 10.74 10.61
C VAL A 158 -14.52 11.29 9.60
N ASN A 159 -14.65 12.56 9.20
CA ASN A 159 -13.68 13.23 8.33
C ASN A 159 -12.30 13.35 8.98
N ALA A 160 -12.24 13.57 10.30
CA ALA A 160 -10.98 13.61 11.03
C ALA A 160 -10.29 12.24 11.07
N LEU A 161 -11.06 11.16 11.22
CA LEU A 161 -10.54 9.78 11.06
C LEU A 161 -9.95 9.57 9.67
N GLY A 162 -10.61 10.09 8.62
CA GLY A 162 -10.10 10.07 7.26
C GLY A 162 -8.75 10.78 7.08
N ARG A 163 -8.58 11.96 7.69
CA ARG A 163 -7.30 12.69 7.68
C ARG A 163 -6.21 11.96 8.46
N TYR A 164 -6.57 11.44 9.63
CA TYR A 164 -5.66 10.65 10.45
C TYR A 164 -5.17 9.40 9.70
N ALA A 165 -6.07 8.71 9.00
CA ALA A 165 -5.70 7.58 8.14
C ALA A 165 -4.69 7.98 7.07
N GLN A 166 -4.89 9.13 6.40
CA GLN A 166 -3.96 9.63 5.39
C GLN A 166 -2.56 9.86 5.98
N LEU A 167 -2.48 10.56 7.11
CA LEU A 167 -1.21 10.82 7.81
C LEU A 167 -0.53 9.52 8.21
N LEU A 168 -1.28 8.57 8.77
CA LEU A 168 -0.75 7.27 9.16
C LEU A 168 -0.17 6.49 7.98
N MET A 169 -0.80 6.54 6.80
CA MET A 169 -0.24 5.92 5.59
C MET A 169 1.00 6.65 5.08
N ASP A 170 1.08 7.97 5.25
CA ASP A 170 2.28 8.75 4.90
C ASP A 170 3.44 8.38 5.84
N ASP A 171 3.17 8.27 7.14
CA ASP A 171 4.14 7.84 8.16
C ASP A 171 4.62 6.41 7.92
N ILE A 172 3.74 5.48 7.56
CA ILE A 172 4.11 4.10 7.18
C ILE A 172 5.07 4.13 6.00
N ASN A 173 4.75 4.84 4.92
CA ASN A 173 5.60 4.92 3.74
C ASN A 173 6.99 5.49 4.08
N ASP A 174 7.05 6.53 4.91
CA ASP A 174 8.31 7.13 5.32
C ASP A 174 9.12 6.24 6.27
N ALA A 175 8.46 5.50 7.16
CA ALA A 175 9.11 4.47 7.98
C ALA A 175 9.67 3.34 7.10
N THR A 176 8.93 2.88 6.10
CA THR A 176 9.38 1.86 5.15
C THR A 176 10.59 2.32 4.36
N LYS A 177 10.63 3.55 3.85
CA LYS A 177 11.82 4.09 3.16
C LYS A 177 13.06 4.10 4.05
N LYS A 178 12.90 4.51 5.31
CA LYS A 178 14.00 4.52 6.29
C LYS A 178 14.51 3.12 6.57
N LEU A 179 13.60 2.17 6.80
CA LEU A 179 13.93 0.76 7.02
C LEU A 179 14.60 0.15 5.79
N ALA A 180 14.05 0.35 4.59
CA ALA A 180 14.60 -0.15 3.34
C ALA A 180 16.02 0.37 3.11
N LYS A 181 16.27 1.67 3.32
CA LYS A 181 17.62 2.24 3.22
C LYS A 181 18.61 1.61 4.21
N LYS A 182 18.15 1.28 5.41
CA LYS A 182 19.00 0.62 6.41
C LYS A 182 19.35 -0.81 6.00
N ILE A 183 18.36 -1.55 5.50
CA ILE A 183 18.52 -2.91 4.98
C ILE A 183 19.48 -2.90 3.78
N ASP A 184 19.25 -2.01 2.82
CA ASP A 184 20.09 -1.78 1.63
C ASP A 184 21.57 -1.59 2.00
N ALA A 185 21.86 -0.74 2.99
CA ALA A 185 23.21 -0.53 3.49
C ALA A 185 23.82 -1.79 4.14
N GLN A 186 23.02 -2.62 4.82
CA GLN A 186 23.50 -3.89 5.38
C GLN A 186 23.77 -4.92 4.29
N ILE A 187 22.94 -4.99 3.24
CA ILE A 187 23.18 -5.83 2.06
C ILE A 187 24.53 -5.45 1.43
N ASP A 188 24.74 -4.16 1.15
CA ASP A 188 26.00 -3.69 0.57
C ASP A 188 27.21 -3.96 1.46
N THR A 189 27.03 -3.95 2.78
CA THR A 189 28.10 -4.30 3.73
C THR A 189 28.43 -5.79 3.68
N GLU A 190 27.42 -6.66 3.66
CA GLU A 190 27.59 -8.12 3.60
C GLU A 190 28.25 -8.56 2.28
N PHE A 191 27.87 -7.94 1.16
CA PHE A 191 28.38 -8.25 -0.17
C PHE A 191 29.57 -7.38 -0.60
N ALA A 192 30.20 -6.64 0.31
CA ALA A 192 31.26 -5.68 -0.01
C ALA A 192 32.43 -6.29 -0.81
N GLU A 193 32.84 -7.51 -0.47
CA GLU A 193 33.91 -8.22 -1.17
C GLU A 193 33.50 -8.63 -2.58
N VAL A 194 32.29 -9.16 -2.75
CA VAL A 194 31.74 -9.54 -4.07
C VAL A 194 31.66 -8.32 -4.97
N ILE A 195 31.18 -7.19 -4.44
CA ILE A 195 31.14 -5.90 -5.14
C ILE A 195 32.56 -5.47 -5.56
N ALA A 196 33.54 -5.61 -4.68
CA ALA A 196 34.93 -5.26 -4.96
C ALA A 196 35.54 -6.14 -6.07
N TYR A 197 35.31 -7.46 -6.01
CA TYR A 197 35.75 -8.38 -7.06
C TYR A 197 35.12 -8.05 -8.41
N GLN A 198 33.81 -7.83 -8.43
CA GLN A 198 33.08 -7.47 -9.64
C GLN A 198 33.66 -6.20 -10.29
N LYS A 199 33.86 -5.14 -9.50
CA LYS A 199 34.46 -3.88 -9.97
C LYS A 199 35.89 -4.09 -10.48
N ALA A 200 36.70 -4.90 -9.80
CA ALA A 200 38.07 -5.17 -10.21
C ALA A 200 38.15 -5.96 -11.52
N LEU A 201 37.34 -7.02 -11.66
CA LEU A 201 37.27 -7.85 -12.86
C LEU A 201 36.76 -7.05 -14.06
N GLU A 202 35.73 -6.23 -13.87
CA GLU A 202 35.18 -5.39 -14.93
C GLU A 202 36.20 -4.33 -15.40
N LYS A 203 36.88 -3.67 -14.46
CA LYS A 203 37.95 -2.71 -14.77
C LYS A 203 39.07 -3.37 -15.57
N GLU A 204 39.52 -4.56 -15.15
CA GLU A 204 40.59 -5.28 -15.83
C GLU A 204 40.15 -5.75 -17.22
N LYS A 205 38.94 -6.30 -17.34
CA LYS A 205 38.34 -6.71 -18.63
C LYS A 205 38.39 -5.57 -19.64
N TYR A 206 37.86 -4.39 -19.28
CA TYR A 206 37.84 -3.26 -20.20
C TYR A 206 39.22 -2.66 -20.47
N ALA A 207 40.15 -2.71 -19.51
CA ALA A 207 41.53 -2.31 -19.76
C ALA A 207 42.19 -3.21 -20.82
N ILE A 208 41.99 -4.53 -20.72
CA ILE A 208 42.51 -5.50 -21.69
C ILE A 208 41.85 -5.32 -23.06
N LEU A 209 40.52 -5.21 -23.14
CA LEU A 209 39.81 -5.02 -24.40
C LEU A 209 40.25 -3.74 -25.13
N LYS A 210 40.44 -2.63 -24.40
CA LYS A 210 40.97 -1.38 -24.97
C LYS A 210 42.39 -1.56 -25.51
N ALA A 211 43.24 -2.31 -24.81
CA ALA A 211 44.60 -2.58 -25.27
C ALA A 211 44.64 -3.51 -26.49
N LEU A 212 43.79 -4.53 -26.56
CA LEU A 212 43.63 -5.35 -27.74
C LEU A 212 43.22 -4.51 -28.97
N GLY A 213 42.27 -3.58 -28.81
CA GLY A 213 41.91 -2.64 -29.88
C GLY A 213 43.07 -1.75 -30.33
N LYS A 214 43.92 -1.28 -29.40
CA LYS A 214 45.13 -0.50 -29.72
C LYS A 214 46.21 -1.34 -30.42
N LEU A 215 46.38 -2.60 -30.02
CA LEU A 215 47.27 -3.53 -30.70
C LEU A 215 46.80 -3.79 -32.14
N TYR A 216 45.49 -3.93 -32.36
CA TYR A 216 44.93 -4.08 -33.70
C TYR A 216 45.25 -2.87 -34.60
N ARG A 217 45.08 -1.63 -34.12
CA ARG A 217 45.52 -0.43 -34.86
C ARG A 217 47.02 -0.41 -35.15
N THR A 218 47.83 -0.94 -34.23
CA THR A 218 49.28 -1.07 -34.44
C THR A 218 49.59 -2.04 -35.59
N TYR A 219 48.85 -3.16 -35.69
CA TYR A 219 48.94 -4.07 -36.84
C TYR A 219 48.56 -3.40 -38.17
N GLU A 220 47.59 -2.49 -38.15
CA GLU A 220 47.17 -1.71 -39.32
C GLU A 220 48.18 -0.61 -39.74
N GLY A 221 49.29 -0.47 -38.99
CA GLY A 221 50.38 0.47 -39.31
C GLY A 221 50.37 1.75 -38.48
N GLU A 222 49.43 1.92 -37.54
CA GLU A 222 49.43 3.08 -36.63
C GLU A 222 50.42 2.88 -35.48
N SER A 223 51.72 3.10 -35.73
CA SER A 223 52.77 2.88 -34.71
C SER A 223 52.57 3.67 -33.42
N ALA A 224 51.90 4.83 -33.48
CA ALA A 224 51.57 5.65 -32.30
C ALA A 224 50.58 4.95 -31.35
N ALA A 225 49.73 4.04 -31.85
CA ALA A 225 48.76 3.30 -31.02
C ALA A 225 49.45 2.36 -30.03
N PHE A 226 50.66 1.88 -30.34
CA PHE A 226 51.43 1.02 -29.44
C PHE A 226 51.90 1.75 -28.19
N GLU A 227 52.30 3.02 -28.31
CA GLU A 227 52.66 3.86 -27.16
C GLU A 227 51.50 3.99 -26.18
N GLU A 228 50.27 4.08 -26.68
CA GLU A 228 49.07 4.11 -25.84
C GLU A 228 48.82 2.77 -25.12
N VAL A 229 49.33 1.64 -25.63
CA VAL A 229 49.30 0.34 -24.93
C VAL A 229 50.30 0.35 -23.78
N LEU A 230 51.52 0.83 -24.03
CA LEU A 230 52.57 0.92 -23.00
C LEU A 230 52.12 1.82 -21.83
N GLN A 231 51.55 2.99 -22.14
CA GLN A 231 51.03 3.94 -21.14
C GLN A 231 49.87 3.37 -20.31
N SER A 232 49.12 2.41 -20.86
CA SER A 232 47.99 1.80 -20.13
C SER A 232 48.41 0.88 -18.99
N ASN A 233 49.70 0.50 -18.92
CA ASN A 233 50.25 -0.45 -17.94
C ASN A 233 49.51 -1.80 -17.86
N VAL A 234 48.74 -2.17 -18.91
CA VAL A 234 48.00 -3.43 -18.92
C VAL A 234 48.93 -4.63 -19.08
N ILE A 235 50.08 -4.47 -19.75
CA ILE A 235 51.09 -5.51 -19.94
C ILE A 235 51.99 -5.55 -18.71
N ARG A 236 51.63 -6.40 -17.74
CA ARG A 236 52.36 -6.52 -16.47
C ARG A 236 53.63 -7.36 -16.59
N ASN A 237 53.67 -8.29 -17.55
CA ASN A 237 54.85 -9.11 -17.79
C ASN A 237 55.88 -8.34 -18.63
N LYS A 238 56.88 -7.77 -17.97
CA LYS A 238 57.96 -7.00 -18.61
C LYS A 238 58.72 -7.77 -19.69
N LYS A 239 58.69 -9.11 -19.67
CA LYS A 239 59.34 -9.95 -20.70
C LYS A 239 58.63 -9.91 -22.05
N LEU A 240 57.36 -9.49 -22.09
CA LEU A 240 56.58 -9.34 -23.32
C LEU A 240 56.72 -7.94 -23.94
N LEU A 241 57.44 -7.03 -23.27
CA LEU A 241 57.64 -5.69 -23.81
C LEU A 241 58.80 -5.71 -24.82
N PRO A 242 58.60 -5.23 -26.05
CA PRO A 242 59.65 -5.14 -27.04
C PRO A 242 60.71 -4.12 -26.61
N LYS A 243 61.95 -4.31 -27.05
CA LYS A 243 63.06 -3.38 -26.78
C LYS A 243 63.12 -2.18 -27.73
N GLY A 244 62.20 -2.11 -28.70
CA GLY A 244 62.10 -1.09 -29.74
C GLY A 244 60.70 -1.12 -30.35
N GLN A 245 60.55 -0.76 -31.63
CA GLN A 245 59.25 -0.94 -32.30
C GLN A 245 58.86 -2.42 -32.30
N PRO A 246 57.60 -2.75 -31.96
CA PRO A 246 57.13 -4.12 -31.94
C PRO A 246 57.12 -4.70 -33.35
N ASN A 247 57.58 -5.94 -33.51
CA ASN A 247 57.33 -6.72 -34.72
C ASN A 247 56.00 -7.49 -34.60
N GLU A 248 55.58 -8.17 -35.68
CA GLU A 248 54.34 -8.96 -35.68
C GLU A 248 54.32 -10.05 -34.60
N GLU A 249 55.46 -10.70 -34.34
CA GLU A 249 55.58 -11.73 -33.30
C GLU A 249 55.41 -11.15 -31.89
N ASP A 250 55.97 -9.97 -31.62
CA ASP A 250 55.80 -9.23 -30.36
C ASP A 250 54.32 -8.89 -30.14
N LEU A 251 53.67 -8.32 -31.17
CA LEU A 251 52.24 -7.99 -31.11
C LEU A 251 51.38 -9.23 -30.89
N HIS A 252 51.72 -10.35 -31.53
CA HIS A 252 51.00 -11.62 -31.40
C HIS A 252 51.14 -12.18 -29.99
N ASN A 253 52.36 -12.24 -29.46
CA ASN A 253 52.64 -12.72 -28.10
C ASN A 253 51.95 -11.87 -27.03
N ILE A 254 51.91 -10.54 -27.21
CA ILE A 254 51.17 -9.63 -26.32
C ILE A 254 49.66 -9.92 -26.42
N ALA A 255 49.11 -10.01 -27.63
CA ALA A 255 47.69 -10.27 -27.84
C ALA A 255 47.27 -11.61 -27.21
N ASP A 256 48.01 -12.68 -27.45
CA ASP A 256 47.81 -14.00 -26.86
C ASP A 256 47.84 -13.97 -25.32
N HIS A 257 48.79 -13.23 -24.74
CA HIS A 257 48.86 -13.05 -23.29
C HIS A 257 47.63 -12.33 -22.74
N LEU A 258 47.18 -11.28 -23.42
CA LEU A 258 45.99 -10.52 -23.04
C LEU A 258 44.70 -11.35 -23.17
N VAL A 259 44.54 -12.13 -24.23
CA VAL A 259 43.41 -13.06 -24.41
C VAL A 259 43.40 -14.12 -23.31
N LYS A 260 44.53 -14.77 -23.01
CA LYS A 260 44.63 -15.73 -21.90
C LYS A 260 44.23 -15.12 -20.56
N ARG A 261 44.53 -13.84 -20.34
CA ARG A 261 44.10 -13.13 -19.12
C ARG A 261 42.60 -12.85 -19.11
N LEU A 262 41.99 -12.56 -20.26
CA LEU A 262 40.52 -12.49 -20.37
C LEU A 262 39.88 -13.84 -20.05
N ASP A 263 40.44 -14.96 -20.51
CA ASP A 263 39.93 -16.30 -20.17
C ASP A 263 39.99 -16.58 -18.66
N VAL A 264 41.08 -16.16 -18.00
CA VAL A 264 41.20 -16.25 -16.54
C VAL A 264 40.16 -15.38 -15.85
N ILE A 265 39.96 -14.14 -16.31
CA ILE A 265 38.92 -13.24 -15.79
C ILE A 265 37.54 -13.86 -15.96
N ALA A 266 37.23 -14.46 -17.12
CA ALA A 266 35.96 -15.11 -17.39
C ALA A 266 35.71 -16.31 -16.47
N LYS A 267 36.75 -17.10 -16.16
CA LYS A 267 36.65 -18.19 -15.19
C LYS A 267 36.35 -17.66 -13.79
N ILE A 268 37.09 -16.65 -13.32
CA ILE A 268 36.85 -16.05 -12.00
C ILE A 268 35.44 -15.46 -11.94
N TRP A 269 34.98 -14.82 -13.02
CA TRP A 269 33.63 -14.28 -13.11
C TRP A 269 32.56 -15.36 -12.91
N HIS A 270 32.73 -16.53 -13.53
CA HIS A 270 31.80 -17.64 -13.38
C HIS A 270 31.76 -18.19 -11.95
N GLU A 271 32.91 -18.22 -11.26
CA GLU A 271 32.97 -18.66 -9.86
C GLU A 271 32.23 -17.70 -8.91
N ILE A 272 32.29 -16.38 -9.15
CA ILE A 272 31.61 -15.38 -8.30
C ILE A 272 30.17 -15.07 -8.73
N GLU A 273 29.74 -15.58 -9.88
CA GLU A 273 28.43 -15.31 -10.46
C GLU A 273 27.26 -15.69 -9.54
N PRO A 274 27.28 -16.83 -8.82
CA PRO A 274 26.22 -17.17 -7.86
C PRO A 274 26.06 -16.12 -6.75
N ASP A 275 27.16 -15.64 -6.17
CA ASP A 275 27.14 -14.63 -5.10
C ASP A 275 26.67 -13.27 -5.63
N TRP A 276 27.12 -12.90 -6.83
CA TRP A 276 26.65 -11.70 -7.51
C TRP A 276 25.16 -11.76 -7.85
N ASN A 277 24.66 -12.93 -8.23
CA ASN A 277 23.23 -13.15 -8.46
C ASN A 277 22.45 -13.04 -7.14
N ASN A 278 22.97 -13.63 -6.05
CA ASN A 278 22.36 -13.51 -4.73
C ASN A 278 22.26 -12.04 -4.27
N TYR A 279 23.34 -11.27 -4.42
CA TYR A 279 23.34 -9.83 -4.17
C TYR A 279 22.23 -9.10 -4.95
N ARG A 280 22.13 -9.34 -6.26
CA ARG A 280 21.11 -8.69 -7.11
C ARG A 280 19.69 -9.11 -6.78
N GLU A 281 19.46 -10.40 -6.51
CA GLU A 281 18.13 -10.89 -6.12
C GLU A 281 17.72 -10.35 -4.75
N THR A 282 18.66 -10.16 -3.82
CA THR A 282 18.39 -9.57 -2.52
C THR A 282 17.91 -8.12 -2.65
N HIS A 283 18.58 -7.31 -3.48
CA HIS A 283 18.13 -5.95 -3.80
C HIS A 283 16.79 -5.91 -4.54
N ARG A 284 16.57 -6.80 -5.51
CA ARG A 284 15.28 -6.90 -6.23
C ARG A 284 14.14 -7.27 -5.28
N GLU A 285 14.39 -8.16 -4.33
CA GLU A 285 13.39 -8.52 -3.33
C GLU A 285 13.09 -7.33 -2.42
N LEU A 286 14.10 -6.58 -1.96
CA LEU A 286 13.90 -5.38 -1.16
C LEU A 286 13.04 -4.34 -1.90
N ASP A 287 13.32 -4.08 -3.17
CA ASP A 287 12.52 -3.17 -4.01
C ASP A 287 11.07 -3.65 -4.14
N ARG A 288 10.85 -4.96 -4.35
CA ARG A 288 9.49 -5.53 -4.44
C ARG A 288 8.74 -5.39 -3.12
N LEU A 289 9.39 -5.64 -1.99
CA LEU A 289 8.77 -5.50 -0.67
C LEU A 289 8.39 -4.05 -0.38
N HIS A 290 9.28 -3.10 -0.69
CA HIS A 290 9.00 -1.67 -0.55
C HIS A 290 7.82 -1.23 -1.44
N ALA A 291 7.84 -1.61 -2.73
CA ALA A 291 6.76 -1.29 -3.66
C ALA A 291 5.41 -1.91 -3.24
N LYS A 292 5.43 -3.11 -2.64
CA LYS A 292 4.23 -3.74 -2.08
C LYS A 292 3.65 -2.91 -0.93
N VAL A 293 4.47 -2.44 0.00
CA VAL A 293 3.99 -1.58 1.10
C VAL A 293 3.36 -0.30 0.57
N ASP A 294 4.00 0.35 -0.40
CA ASP A 294 3.43 1.56 -1.04
C ASP A 294 2.07 1.28 -1.69
N GLN A 295 1.94 0.15 -2.37
CA GLN A 295 0.68 -0.28 -2.97
C GLN A 295 -0.40 -0.54 -1.91
N ASP A 296 -0.05 -1.24 -0.83
CA ASP A 296 -0.97 -1.57 0.27
C ASP A 296 -1.41 -0.30 1.01
N ALA A 297 -0.50 0.65 1.26
CA ALA A 297 -0.83 1.97 1.82
C ALA A 297 -1.78 2.77 0.92
N ASN A 298 -1.53 2.80 -0.39
CA ASN A 298 -2.45 3.46 -1.34
C ASN A 298 -3.82 2.80 -1.40
N ARG A 299 -3.87 1.47 -1.34
CA ARG A 299 -5.12 0.71 -1.28
C ARG A 299 -5.91 1.05 -0.01
N MET A 300 -5.24 1.14 1.14
CA MET A 300 -5.85 1.57 2.39
C MET A 300 -6.43 2.99 2.29
N ARG A 301 -5.66 3.95 1.75
CA ARG A 301 -6.16 5.31 1.51
C ARG A 301 -7.45 5.29 0.70
N ALA A 302 -7.47 4.53 -0.40
CA ALA A 302 -8.65 4.40 -1.24
C ALA A 302 -9.85 3.80 -0.49
N MET A 303 -9.65 2.73 0.28
CA MET A 303 -10.70 2.10 1.09
C MET A 303 -11.30 3.08 2.10
N VAL A 304 -10.45 3.81 2.84
CA VAL A 304 -10.92 4.80 3.82
C VAL A 304 -11.72 5.90 3.12
N ILE A 305 -11.26 6.41 1.97
CA ILE A 305 -11.99 7.43 1.21
C ILE A 305 -13.37 6.92 0.74
N VAL A 306 -13.44 5.69 0.23
CA VAL A 306 -14.70 5.07 -0.18
C VAL A 306 -15.63 4.93 1.03
N TRP A 307 -15.13 4.47 2.18
CA TRP A 307 -15.91 4.36 3.40
C TRP A 307 -16.43 5.71 3.91
N LEU A 308 -15.60 6.76 3.92
CA LEU A 308 -16.01 8.11 4.31
C LEU A 308 -17.17 8.62 3.46
N ARG A 309 -17.13 8.36 2.15
CA ARG A 309 -18.18 8.77 1.21
C ARG A 309 -19.43 7.95 1.36
N ALA A 310 -19.29 6.64 1.56
CA ALA A 310 -20.40 5.78 1.85
C ALA A 310 -21.13 6.26 3.11
N HIS A 311 -20.38 6.63 4.16
CA HIS A 311 -20.93 7.23 5.36
C HIS A 311 -21.67 8.54 5.06
N GLN A 312 -21.06 9.46 4.29
CA GLN A 312 -21.69 10.73 3.90
C GLN A 312 -22.99 10.54 3.12
N LYS A 313 -23.00 9.66 2.12
CA LYS A 313 -24.17 9.38 1.28
C LYS A 313 -25.28 8.71 2.08
N MET A 314 -24.93 7.75 2.95
CA MET A 314 -25.86 7.11 3.87
C MET A 314 -26.48 8.15 4.82
N ALA A 315 -25.66 8.99 5.45
CA ALA A 315 -26.13 10.05 6.36
C ALA A 315 -27.00 11.08 5.63
N ALA A 316 -26.72 11.37 4.36
CA ALA A 316 -27.54 12.21 3.48
C ALA A 316 -28.89 11.57 3.09
N GLY A 317 -29.13 10.30 3.43
CA GLY A 317 -30.37 9.59 3.14
C GLY A 317 -30.46 9.01 1.72
N VAL A 318 -29.35 8.89 1.00
CA VAL A 318 -29.30 8.14 -0.26
C VAL A 318 -29.73 6.71 0.03
N GLN A 319 -30.73 6.16 -0.67
CA GLN A 319 -31.35 4.90 -0.26
C GLN A 319 -30.70 3.65 -0.86
N ASN A 320 -30.01 3.78 -1.98
CA ASN A 320 -29.40 2.67 -2.69
C ASN A 320 -27.97 2.41 -2.17
N PRO A 321 -27.69 1.27 -1.51
CA PRO A 321 -26.36 0.99 -0.98
C PRO A 321 -25.27 0.89 -2.06
N ALA A 322 -25.63 0.48 -3.28
CA ALA A 322 -24.67 0.42 -4.39
C ALA A 322 -24.12 1.81 -4.75
N GLU A 323 -24.89 2.87 -4.53
CA GLU A 323 -24.44 4.25 -4.75
C GLU A 323 -23.51 4.74 -3.64
N TRP A 324 -23.50 4.11 -2.47
CA TRP A 324 -22.68 4.53 -1.33
C TRP A 324 -21.19 4.23 -1.56
N PHE A 325 -20.87 3.06 -2.09
CA PHE A 325 -19.49 2.56 -2.26
C PHE A 325 -18.95 2.72 -3.69
N ASP A 326 -19.53 3.64 -4.47
CA ASP A 326 -19.10 3.92 -5.83
C ASP A 326 -17.68 4.53 -5.89
N VAL A 327 -16.83 3.94 -6.73
CA VAL A 327 -15.42 4.28 -6.93
C VAL A 327 -15.22 5.24 -8.11
N GLU A 328 -16.21 5.43 -9.00
CA GLU A 328 -16.09 6.25 -10.21
C GLU A 328 -15.72 7.72 -9.93
N SER A 329 -16.04 8.21 -8.72
CA SER A 329 -15.70 9.55 -8.27
C SER A 329 -14.44 9.63 -7.38
N ALA A 330 -13.80 8.51 -7.02
CA ALA A 330 -12.67 8.46 -6.06
C ALA A 330 -11.41 9.24 -6.51
N PRO A 331 -11.01 9.21 -7.80
CA PRO A 331 -9.81 9.91 -8.25
C PRO A 331 -9.87 11.44 -8.09
N SER A 332 -11.02 12.07 -8.33
CA SER A 332 -11.13 13.54 -8.36
C SER A 332 -11.00 14.22 -6.99
N GLN A 333 -11.24 13.51 -5.88
CA GLN A 333 -11.04 14.06 -4.53
C GLN A 333 -9.71 13.69 -3.88
N LEU A 334 -9.00 12.66 -4.34
CA LEU A 334 -7.58 12.48 -3.98
C LEU A 334 -6.79 13.75 -4.34
N PHE A 335 -7.11 14.36 -5.47
CA PHE A 335 -6.58 15.68 -5.85
C PHE A 335 -7.07 16.83 -4.96
N GLN A 336 -8.36 16.86 -4.55
CA GLN A 336 -8.88 17.95 -3.71
C GLN A 336 -8.41 17.90 -2.25
N MET A 337 -8.18 16.70 -1.69
CA MET A 337 -7.63 16.52 -0.35
C MET A 337 -6.14 16.90 -0.30
N GLY A 338 -5.40 16.70 -1.39
CA GLY A 338 -4.02 17.21 -1.52
C GLY A 338 -3.93 18.73 -1.72
N VAL A 339 -4.91 19.36 -2.38
CA VAL A 339 -4.87 20.81 -2.69
C VAL A 339 -5.33 21.70 -1.52
N LYS A 340 -6.13 21.19 -0.59
CA LYS A 340 -6.48 21.94 0.65
C LYS A 340 -5.37 21.96 1.72
N ALA A 341 -4.20 21.40 1.44
CA ALA A 341 -3.01 21.49 2.29
C ALA A 341 -2.19 22.78 2.05
N ILE A 342 -2.65 23.67 1.17
CA ILE A 342 -2.17 25.05 1.07
C ILE A 342 -3.40 25.94 1.24
N PHE A 343 -3.33 26.85 2.23
CA PHE A 343 -4.33 27.80 2.73
C PHE A 343 -5.08 27.40 4.00
#